data_AF-A0A9P8PHU0-F1
#
_entry.id   AF-A0A9P8PHU0-F1
#
_cell.length_a   1.000
_cell.length_b   1.000
_cell.length_c   1.000
_cell.angle_alpha   90.00
_cell.angle_beta   90.00
_cell.angle_gamma   90.00
#
_symmetry.space_group_name_H-M   'P 1'
#
loop_
_entity.id
_entity.type
_entity.pdbx_description
1 polymer ?
#
loop_
_entity_poly.entity_id
_entity_poly.type
_entity_poly.pdbx_seq_one_letter_code
_entity_poly.pdbx_strand_id
1 'polypeptide(L)'
;MSDRSCRDASMSSLNLSSEATPIAYLTALNFKYRSNNSSKHPTIYTYCSFNAFQGADIRIRIEFPWDGNVKTQKIFGARDQKPTFEIDERTWDELFVSGIVRSVIIGLDRERKLPGLVEKSIIQSISASREIITKLVKFLDKGHLLGSRETVSKPTIYENFLIDTLFRIVELTGLFVHTINEIRALKTDIDLSVILIRLYLLQDKEHSSIQLLNKCLSFNPRNFLLLNEQAKFLLKRGNFELAIKIAIQSLNSNPIYFDSWYILAKAYILNNEIAKSLIALNGAPMYMTRAKDILKIDHRDSLSEPLPLEGKIESVWQDLTNVYGPDIRNSAKFASSAEIKAADPNLLRINRQFLRGTHRKAYDLLVSIVGRLGWDNLLATRSKVFIMDEEHKSLLKATLTSDLHLDDIRKKRMCEKWLDDLFLVLYEDLRVVMIIENGLQKQNPVKHSLLEWELIGLTAYRAQHYNTTVSSLRTSLSARFSIVAAEVLLNLWSAKKKDRVIEKSLFTTAAETRDFELNIDQVLDCLIKSISYNIRFYDEFQISVLFPLKKILSISDTEYIKNTIQISYENDNNDTKNSGVIPTFDNLVHTLLLLN
;
A
#
# COMPACT_ATOMS: atom_id res chain seq x y z
N MET A 1 -29.45 -3.12 -37.92
CA MET A 1 -28.37 -3.52 -37.01
C MET A 1 -28.63 -2.84 -35.68
N SER A 2 -29.23 -3.54 -34.72
CA SER A 2 -29.46 -3.01 -33.38
C SER A 2 -28.13 -3.01 -32.64
N ASP A 3 -27.60 -1.83 -32.32
CA ASP A 3 -26.50 -1.68 -31.38
C ASP A 3 -26.90 -2.33 -30.06
N ARG A 4 -26.46 -3.58 -29.85
CA ARG A 4 -26.43 -4.20 -28.53
C ARG A 4 -25.28 -3.51 -27.79
N SER A 5 -25.54 -2.32 -27.26
CA SER A 5 -24.58 -1.63 -26.40
C SER A 5 -24.44 -2.41 -25.10
N CYS A 6 -23.46 -3.32 -25.04
CA CYS A 6 -23.01 -3.91 -23.79
C CYS A 6 -22.37 -2.80 -22.98
N ARG A 7 -22.83 -2.59 -21.75
CA ARG A 7 -22.25 -1.62 -20.82
C ARG A 7 -21.67 -2.40 -19.65
N ASP A 8 -20.36 -2.33 -19.51
CA ASP A 8 -19.64 -3.02 -18.46
C ASP A 8 -19.22 -2.00 -17.40
N ALA A 9 -19.39 -2.36 -16.13
CA ALA A 9 -18.92 -1.57 -15.00
C ALA A 9 -18.24 -2.52 -14.01
N SER A 10 -17.09 -2.10 -13.48
CA SER A 10 -16.39 -2.85 -12.44
C SER A 10 -16.88 -2.39 -11.06
N MET A 11 -17.15 -3.34 -10.16
CA MET A 11 -17.55 -3.05 -8.79
C MET A 11 -16.79 -3.92 -7.79
N SER A 12 -16.44 -3.37 -6.63
CA SER A 12 -15.92 -4.10 -5.48
C SER A 12 -16.87 -4.00 -4.28
N SER A 13 -16.70 -4.89 -3.30
CA SER A 13 -17.32 -4.79 -1.97
C SER A 13 -18.82 -5.06 -1.85
N LEU A 14 -19.39 -5.81 -2.79
CA LEU A 14 -20.74 -6.36 -2.60
C LEU A 14 -20.68 -7.56 -1.65
N ASN A 15 -21.69 -7.73 -0.78
CA ASN A 15 -21.80 -8.94 0.02
C ASN A 15 -22.14 -10.13 -0.88
N LEU A 16 -21.25 -11.11 -0.94
CA LEU A 16 -21.38 -12.33 -1.75
C LEU A 16 -21.55 -13.59 -0.89
N SER A 17 -22.13 -13.47 0.30
CA SER A 17 -22.46 -14.62 1.15
C SER A 17 -23.57 -15.50 0.55
N SER A 18 -24.39 -14.94 -0.34
CA SER A 18 -25.46 -15.63 -1.06
C SER A 18 -25.77 -14.91 -2.37
N GLU A 19 -26.59 -15.53 -3.22
CA GLU A 19 -27.07 -14.91 -4.46
C GLU A 19 -28.05 -13.74 -4.24
N ALA A 20 -28.64 -13.62 -3.04
CA ALA A 20 -29.68 -12.63 -2.74
C ALA A 20 -29.21 -11.17 -2.92
N THR A 21 -28.01 -10.82 -2.45
CA THR A 21 -27.50 -9.45 -2.53
C THR A 21 -27.14 -9.05 -3.98
N PRO A 22 -26.45 -9.86 -4.79
CA PRO A 22 -26.31 -9.61 -6.23
C PRO A 22 -27.65 -9.46 -6.95
N ILE A 23 -28.63 -10.33 -6.67
CA ILE A 23 -29.95 -10.24 -7.27
C ILE A 23 -30.62 -8.90 -6.91
N ALA A 24 -30.63 -8.52 -5.63
CA ALA A 24 -31.18 -7.25 -5.16
C ALA A 24 -30.49 -6.04 -5.80
N TYR A 25 -29.18 -6.12 -6.03
CA TYR A 25 -28.44 -5.06 -6.72
C TYR A 25 -28.84 -4.94 -8.20
N LEU A 26 -28.90 -6.06 -8.93
CA LEU A 26 -29.29 -6.07 -10.34
C LEU A 26 -30.74 -5.61 -10.55
N THR A 27 -31.64 -5.96 -9.63
CA THR A 27 -33.05 -5.52 -9.70
C THR A 27 -33.19 -4.03 -9.42
N ALA A 28 -32.44 -3.49 -8.46
CA ALA A 28 -32.38 -2.06 -8.19
C ALA A 28 -31.83 -1.27 -9.40
N LEU A 29 -30.82 -1.81 -10.10
CA LEU A 29 -30.32 -1.21 -11.35
C LEU A 29 -31.41 -1.14 -12.42
N ASN A 30 -32.14 -2.22 -12.66
CA ASN A 30 -33.23 -2.24 -13.64
C ASN A 30 -34.34 -1.23 -13.29
N PHE A 31 -34.71 -1.12 -12.00
CA PHE A 31 -35.70 -0.15 -11.54
C PHE A 31 -35.28 1.30 -11.82
N LYS A 32 -33.99 1.61 -11.62
CA LYS A 32 -33.44 2.95 -11.84
C LYS A 32 -33.40 3.33 -13.32
N TYR A 33 -33.07 2.38 -14.20
CA TYR A 33 -32.92 2.65 -15.64
C TYR A 33 -34.22 2.51 -16.46
N ARG A 34 -35.35 2.12 -15.83
CA ARG A 34 -36.70 2.03 -16.43
C ARG A 34 -36.69 1.60 -17.90
N SER A 35 -36.05 0.46 -18.17
CA SER A 35 -35.98 -0.10 -19.51
C SER A 35 -37.37 -0.52 -19.98
N ASN A 36 -37.75 -0.12 -21.20
CA ASN A 36 -38.96 -0.60 -21.88
C ASN A 36 -38.77 -2.08 -22.25
N ASN A 37 -38.87 -2.95 -21.25
CA ASN A 37 -38.62 -4.36 -21.37
C ASN A 37 -39.80 -5.04 -22.08
N SER A 38 -39.52 -5.86 -23.08
CA SER A 38 -40.51 -6.72 -23.73
C SER A 38 -39.96 -8.13 -23.85
N SER A 39 -40.80 -9.15 -23.92
CA SER A 39 -40.36 -10.53 -24.12
C SER A 39 -39.58 -10.74 -25.42
N LYS A 40 -39.74 -9.85 -26.42
CA LYS A 40 -38.97 -9.85 -27.68
C LYS A 40 -37.61 -9.16 -27.56
N HIS A 41 -37.47 -8.21 -26.63
CA HIS A 41 -36.24 -7.46 -26.37
C HIS A 41 -35.98 -7.42 -24.86
N PRO A 42 -35.51 -8.54 -24.27
CA PRO A 42 -35.23 -8.59 -22.84
C PRO A 42 -33.94 -7.84 -22.52
N THR A 43 -33.94 -7.13 -21.39
CA THR A 43 -32.70 -6.56 -20.82
C THR A 43 -32.05 -7.63 -19.96
N ILE A 44 -30.77 -7.92 -20.22
CA ILE A 44 -30.01 -8.95 -19.53
C ILE A 44 -28.99 -8.28 -18.62
N TYR A 45 -29.05 -8.60 -17.33
CA TYR A 45 -28.01 -8.22 -16.37
C TYR A 45 -27.22 -9.45 -15.97
N THR A 46 -25.90 -9.33 -15.94
CA THR A 46 -25.00 -10.39 -15.48
C THR A 46 -24.05 -9.81 -14.44
N TYR A 47 -24.03 -10.42 -13.24
CA TYR A 47 -23.05 -10.13 -12.20
C TYR A 47 -22.00 -11.24 -12.20
N CYS A 48 -20.73 -10.90 -12.35
CA CYS A 48 -19.62 -11.85 -12.36
C CYS A 48 -18.69 -11.57 -11.18
N SER A 49 -18.27 -12.62 -10.46
CA SER A 49 -17.28 -12.49 -9.41
C SER A 49 -16.38 -13.72 -9.33
N PHE A 50 -15.08 -13.46 -9.25
CA PHE A 50 -14.05 -14.49 -9.25
C PHE A 50 -13.75 -15.03 -7.83
N ASN A 51 -13.86 -16.35 -7.67
CA ASN A 51 -13.35 -17.09 -6.53
C ASN A 51 -11.89 -17.50 -6.78
N ALA A 52 -10.96 -16.81 -6.13
CA ALA A 52 -9.54 -17.04 -6.25
C ALA A 52 -9.05 -18.34 -5.59
N PHE A 53 -9.80 -18.94 -4.65
CA PHE A 53 -9.42 -20.21 -4.02
C PHE A 53 -9.54 -21.40 -4.98
N GLN A 54 -10.57 -21.38 -5.84
CA GLN A 54 -10.86 -22.46 -6.78
C GLN A 54 -10.49 -22.13 -8.23
N GLY A 55 -10.13 -20.87 -8.51
CA GLY A 55 -9.88 -20.41 -9.88
C GLY A 55 -11.14 -20.45 -10.75
N ALA A 56 -12.29 -20.07 -10.18
CA ALA A 56 -13.59 -20.14 -10.84
C ALA A 56 -14.34 -18.80 -10.77
N ASP A 57 -15.04 -18.45 -11.84
CA ASP A 57 -15.89 -17.27 -11.96
C ASP A 57 -17.36 -17.66 -11.72
N ILE A 58 -18.02 -16.98 -10.79
CA ILE A 58 -19.43 -17.19 -10.47
C ILE A 58 -20.23 -16.09 -11.18
N ARG A 59 -21.14 -16.49 -12.05
CA ARG A 59 -21.98 -15.61 -12.87
C ARG A 59 -23.43 -15.77 -12.50
N ILE A 60 -24.07 -14.68 -12.13
CA ILE A 60 -25.49 -14.59 -11.79
C ILE A 60 -26.15 -13.78 -12.89
N ARG A 61 -27.06 -14.40 -13.64
CA ARG A 61 -27.71 -13.79 -14.79
C ARG A 61 -29.22 -13.70 -14.57
N ILE A 62 -29.75 -12.50 -14.80
CA ILE A 62 -31.17 -12.16 -14.68
C ILE A 62 -31.64 -11.54 -15.99
N GLU A 63 -32.81 -11.97 -16.46
CA GLU A 63 -33.48 -11.42 -17.64
C GLU A 63 -34.73 -10.63 -17.22
N PHE A 64 -34.94 -9.46 -17.82
CA PHE A 64 -36.15 -8.66 -17.64
C PHE A 64 -36.96 -8.58 -18.95
N PRO A 65 -38.31 -8.70 -18.93
CA PRO A 65 -39.19 -8.74 -17.76
C PRO A 65 -39.01 -10.02 -16.93
N TRP A 66 -38.97 -9.85 -15.59
CA TRP A 66 -38.54 -10.92 -14.68
C TRP A 66 -39.59 -12.03 -14.61
N ASP A 67 -39.18 -13.25 -14.98
CA ASP A 67 -39.97 -14.48 -14.98
C ASP A 67 -39.80 -15.33 -13.71
N GLY A 68 -39.12 -14.80 -12.68
CA GLY A 68 -38.71 -15.52 -11.48
C GLY A 68 -37.41 -16.32 -11.60
N ASN A 69 -36.85 -16.49 -12.81
CA ASN A 69 -35.69 -17.36 -13.01
C ASN A 69 -34.36 -16.61 -12.89
N VAL A 70 -33.48 -17.10 -12.02
CA VAL A 70 -32.09 -16.65 -11.91
C VAL A 70 -31.18 -17.78 -12.38
N LYS A 71 -30.30 -17.48 -13.33
CA LYS A 71 -29.31 -18.44 -13.83
C LYS A 71 -27.98 -18.17 -13.15
N THR A 72 -27.69 -18.95 -12.12
CA THR A 72 -26.40 -18.94 -11.43
C THR A 72 -25.52 -20.06 -11.98
N GLN A 73 -24.31 -19.73 -12.41
CA GLN A 73 -23.35 -20.69 -12.98
C GLN A 73 -21.94 -20.41 -12.47
N LYS A 74 -21.18 -21.48 -12.26
CA LYS A 74 -19.77 -21.45 -11.91
C LYS A 74 -18.95 -21.94 -13.08
N ILE A 75 -18.03 -21.10 -13.55
CA ILE A 75 -17.21 -21.34 -14.73
C ILE A 75 -15.75 -21.38 -14.29
N PHE A 76 -15.09 -22.51 -14.50
CA PHE A 76 -13.68 -22.65 -14.16
C PHE A 76 -12.79 -21.92 -15.18
N GLY A 77 -11.70 -21.31 -14.71
CA GLY A 77 -10.71 -20.70 -15.59
C GLY A 77 -9.98 -21.73 -16.47
N ALA A 78 -9.85 -22.97 -15.99
CA ALA A 78 -9.35 -24.09 -16.76
C ALA A 78 -10.43 -24.60 -17.72
N ARG A 79 -10.12 -24.64 -19.03
CA ARG A 79 -11.06 -25.02 -20.09
C ARG A 79 -11.55 -26.48 -20.01
N ASP A 80 -10.88 -27.31 -19.22
CA ASP A 80 -11.15 -28.75 -19.12
C ASP A 80 -12.33 -29.08 -18.19
N GLN A 81 -12.78 -28.13 -17.35
CA GLN A 81 -13.87 -28.36 -16.40
C GLN A 81 -15.18 -27.76 -16.93
N LYS A 82 -16.23 -28.59 -16.94
CA LYS A 82 -17.58 -28.15 -17.34
C LYS A 82 -18.14 -27.15 -16.32
N PRO A 83 -18.94 -26.17 -16.77
CA PRO A 83 -19.61 -25.26 -15.85
C PRO A 83 -20.60 -26.02 -14.96
N THR A 84 -20.67 -25.64 -13.68
CA THR A 84 -21.63 -26.20 -12.72
C THR A 84 -22.70 -25.17 -12.39
N PHE A 85 -23.93 -25.63 -12.17
CA PHE A 85 -25.08 -24.75 -11.87
C PHE A 85 -25.44 -24.74 -10.39
N GLU A 86 -25.08 -25.80 -9.66
CA GLU A 86 -25.22 -25.85 -8.21
C GLU A 86 -23.96 -25.28 -7.54
N ILE A 87 -24.16 -24.36 -6.60
CA ILE A 87 -23.09 -23.71 -5.84
C ILE A 87 -23.29 -24.00 -4.36
N ASP A 88 -22.34 -24.76 -3.79
CA ASP A 88 -22.33 -25.09 -2.37
C ASP A 88 -22.16 -23.85 -1.48
N GLU A 89 -22.67 -23.90 -0.25
CA GLU A 89 -22.50 -22.86 0.77
C GLU A 89 -21.03 -22.51 1.02
N ARG A 90 -20.14 -23.53 1.03
CA ARG A 90 -18.69 -23.31 1.15
C ARG A 90 -18.13 -22.47 0.00
N THR A 91 -18.65 -22.65 -1.21
CA THR A 91 -18.20 -21.90 -2.39
C THR A 91 -18.65 -20.43 -2.29
N TRP A 92 -19.83 -20.15 -1.73
CA TRP A 92 -20.27 -18.79 -1.42
C TRP A 92 -19.40 -18.13 -0.35
N ASP A 93 -19.06 -18.85 0.71
CA ASP A 93 -18.13 -18.38 1.74
C ASP A 93 -16.74 -18.05 1.15
N GLU A 94 -16.21 -18.91 0.26
CA GLU A 94 -14.95 -18.67 -0.46
C GLU A 94 -15.04 -17.45 -1.39
N LEU A 95 -16.16 -17.30 -2.11
CA LEU A 95 -16.42 -16.14 -2.97
C LEU A 95 -16.50 -14.84 -2.16
N PHE A 96 -17.18 -14.88 -1.02
CA PHE A 96 -17.28 -13.76 -0.09
C PHE A 96 -15.88 -13.33 0.37
N VAL A 97 -15.07 -14.27 0.89
CA VAL A 97 -13.70 -13.96 1.33
C VAL A 97 -12.84 -13.45 0.19
N SER A 98 -12.91 -14.06 -1.00
CA SER A 98 -12.21 -13.60 -2.21
C SER A 98 -12.61 -12.16 -2.59
N GLY A 99 -13.89 -11.81 -2.47
CA GLY A 99 -14.40 -10.47 -2.69
C GLY A 99 -13.85 -9.44 -1.70
N ILE A 100 -13.90 -9.74 -0.40
CA ILE A 100 -13.41 -8.86 0.67
C ILE A 100 -11.91 -8.61 0.56
N VAL A 101 -11.12 -9.68 0.31
CA VAL A 101 -9.67 -9.56 0.13
C VAL A 101 -9.36 -8.69 -1.07
N ARG A 102 -10.02 -8.90 -2.22
CA ARG A 102 -9.84 -8.05 -3.40
C ARG A 102 -10.18 -6.59 -3.13
N SER A 103 -11.32 -6.31 -2.49
CA SER A 103 -11.72 -4.94 -2.17
C SER A 103 -10.70 -4.22 -1.28
N VAL A 104 -10.21 -4.87 -0.22
CA VAL A 104 -9.23 -4.25 0.70
C VAL A 104 -7.88 -4.03 0.01
N ILE A 105 -7.41 -5.00 -0.78
CA ILE A 105 -6.12 -4.88 -1.47
C ILE A 105 -6.18 -3.82 -2.58
N ILE A 106 -7.27 -3.76 -3.35
CA ILE A 106 -7.46 -2.73 -4.39
C ILE A 106 -7.59 -1.34 -3.77
N GLY A 107 -8.34 -1.20 -2.67
CA GLY A 107 -8.49 0.07 -1.97
C GLY A 107 -7.17 0.59 -1.37
N LEU A 108 -6.23 -0.30 -1.02
CA LEU A 108 -4.91 0.07 -0.46
C LEU A 108 -3.81 0.23 -1.52
N ASP A 109 -3.97 -0.32 -2.72
CA ASP A 109 -2.98 -0.30 -3.79
C ASP A 109 -3.59 0.32 -5.05
N ARG A 110 -3.42 1.64 -5.22
CA ARG A 110 -3.96 2.39 -6.36
C ARG A 110 -3.47 1.85 -7.71
N GLU A 111 -2.31 1.19 -7.76
CA GLU A 111 -1.85 0.55 -9.01
C GLU A 111 -2.78 -0.58 -9.49
N ARG A 112 -3.67 -1.09 -8.62
CA ARG A 112 -4.67 -2.12 -8.94
C ARG A 112 -6.05 -1.55 -9.25
N LYS A 113 -6.27 -0.24 -9.08
CA LYS A 113 -7.55 0.40 -9.37
C LYS A 113 -7.77 0.50 -10.89
N LEU A 114 -9.03 0.31 -11.27
CA LEU A 114 -9.51 0.48 -12.64
C LEU A 114 -10.23 1.83 -12.74
N PRO A 115 -10.24 2.48 -13.92
CA PRO A 115 -10.99 3.70 -14.11
C PRO A 115 -12.48 3.41 -13.96
N GLY A 116 -13.18 4.26 -13.21
CA GLY A 116 -14.61 4.10 -12.96
C GLY A 116 -14.98 2.89 -12.10
N LEU A 117 -14.02 2.28 -11.39
CA LEU A 117 -14.29 1.23 -10.42
C LEU A 117 -15.22 1.75 -9.31
N VAL A 118 -16.38 1.12 -9.15
CA VAL A 118 -17.30 1.44 -8.05
C VAL A 118 -16.92 0.64 -6.81
N GLU A 119 -16.47 1.31 -5.75
CA GLU A 119 -16.08 0.67 -4.49
C GLU A 119 -17.09 1.02 -3.40
N LYS A 120 -17.85 0.01 -2.94
CA LYS A 120 -18.81 0.19 -1.83
C LYS A 120 -18.15 -0.04 -0.47
N SER A 121 -18.69 0.57 0.59
CA SER A 121 -18.20 0.29 1.95
C SER A 121 -18.54 -1.15 2.36
N ILE A 122 -17.51 -1.88 2.76
CA ILE A 122 -17.62 -3.24 3.31
C ILE A 122 -18.12 -3.22 4.77
N ILE A 123 -17.77 -2.17 5.50
CA ILE A 123 -18.00 -2.07 6.94
C ILE A 123 -19.30 -1.29 7.14
N GLN A 124 -20.38 -2.03 7.36
CA GLN A 124 -21.72 -1.44 7.55
C GLN A 124 -22.16 -1.44 9.01
N SER A 125 -21.67 -2.39 9.82
CA SER A 125 -22.00 -2.53 11.23
C SER A 125 -20.96 -3.37 11.99
N ILE A 126 -21.02 -3.37 13.33
CA ILE A 126 -20.21 -4.24 14.18
C ILE A 126 -20.50 -5.72 13.89
N SER A 127 -21.77 -6.09 13.72
CA SER A 127 -22.17 -7.46 13.46
C SER A 127 -21.62 -7.96 12.12
N ALA A 128 -21.73 -7.14 11.06
CA ALA A 128 -21.14 -7.44 9.76
C ALA A 128 -19.61 -7.56 9.85
N SER A 129 -18.96 -6.68 10.61
CA SER A 129 -17.51 -6.73 10.83
C SER A 129 -17.07 -8.01 11.55
N ARG A 130 -17.84 -8.47 12.55
CA ARG A 130 -17.60 -9.75 13.22
C ARG A 130 -17.78 -10.94 12.27
N GLU A 131 -18.82 -10.92 11.43
CA GLU A 131 -19.04 -11.97 10.42
C GLU A 131 -17.89 -12.03 9.41
N ILE A 132 -17.43 -10.87 8.93
CA ILE A 132 -16.27 -10.78 8.02
C ILE A 132 -15.04 -11.41 8.67
N ILE A 133 -14.73 -11.05 9.91
CA ILE A 133 -13.57 -11.59 10.64
C ILE A 133 -13.71 -13.10 10.83
N THR A 134 -14.87 -13.60 11.26
CA THR A 134 -15.11 -15.03 11.46
C THR A 134 -14.92 -15.81 10.15
N LYS A 135 -15.45 -15.30 9.03
CA LYS A 135 -15.24 -15.93 7.71
C LYS A 135 -13.78 -15.85 7.26
N LEU A 136 -13.08 -14.74 7.44
CA LEU A 136 -11.65 -14.65 7.13
C LEU A 136 -10.83 -15.66 7.92
N VAL A 137 -11.09 -15.79 9.23
CA VAL A 137 -10.40 -16.74 10.12
C VAL A 137 -10.64 -18.19 9.68
N LYS A 138 -11.85 -18.53 9.23
CA LYS A 138 -12.21 -19.87 8.73
C LYS A 138 -11.35 -20.34 7.54
N PHE A 139 -10.80 -19.42 6.74
CA PHE A 139 -10.01 -19.74 5.54
C PHE A 139 -8.50 -19.44 5.67
N LEU A 140 -7.99 -19.29 6.90
CA LEU A 140 -6.56 -19.03 7.13
C LEU A 140 -5.64 -20.13 6.55
N ASP A 141 -6.08 -21.39 6.59
CA ASP A 141 -5.39 -22.55 6.02
C ASP A 141 -5.14 -22.41 4.51
N LYS A 142 -6.12 -21.86 3.79
CA LYS A 142 -6.08 -21.63 2.34
C LYS A 142 -5.57 -20.25 1.94
N GLY A 143 -5.19 -19.38 2.87
CA GLY A 143 -4.82 -17.98 2.58
C GLY A 143 -3.68 -17.84 1.57
N HIS A 144 -2.75 -18.80 1.51
CA HIS A 144 -1.64 -18.83 0.58
C HIS A 144 -2.07 -18.88 -0.90
N LEU A 145 -3.28 -19.37 -1.21
CA LEU A 145 -3.82 -19.43 -2.57
C LEU A 145 -4.15 -18.03 -3.13
N LEU A 146 -4.42 -17.05 -2.28
CA LEU A 146 -4.80 -15.70 -2.71
C LEU A 146 -3.62 -14.84 -3.18
N GLY A 147 -2.38 -15.34 -3.05
CA GLY A 147 -1.18 -14.59 -3.39
C GLY A 147 -0.59 -13.78 -2.22
N SER A 148 0.47 -13.02 -2.50
CA SER A 148 1.24 -12.29 -1.50
C SER A 148 1.81 -10.99 -2.06
N ARG A 149 2.27 -10.10 -1.18
CA ARG A 149 3.03 -8.89 -1.53
C ARG A 149 4.34 -9.24 -2.26
N GLU A 150 4.87 -8.27 -3.00
CA GLU A 150 6.12 -8.39 -3.77
C GLU A 150 7.37 -8.63 -2.90
N THR A 151 7.30 -8.37 -1.59
CA THR A 151 8.40 -8.60 -0.64
C THR A 151 8.52 -10.04 -0.20
N VAL A 152 7.59 -10.91 -0.61
CA VAL A 152 7.52 -12.32 -0.19
C VAL A 152 7.75 -13.21 -1.41
N SER A 153 8.79 -14.06 -1.36
CA SER A 153 9.20 -14.91 -2.48
C SER A 153 8.09 -15.84 -2.98
N LYS A 154 7.38 -16.51 -2.04
CA LYS A 154 6.22 -17.37 -2.29
C LYS A 154 5.20 -17.17 -1.18
N PRO A 155 3.89 -17.09 -1.48
CA PRO A 155 2.86 -16.97 -0.45
C PRO A 155 2.97 -18.11 0.56
N THR A 156 2.92 -17.77 1.84
CA THR A 156 2.92 -18.76 2.93
C THR A 156 1.61 -18.66 3.70
N ILE A 157 1.38 -19.60 4.61
CA ILE A 157 0.22 -19.53 5.51
C ILE A 157 0.26 -18.26 6.36
N TYR A 158 1.45 -17.73 6.68
CA TYR A 158 1.64 -16.55 7.54
C TYR A 158 1.73 -15.22 6.78
N GLU A 159 2.00 -15.26 5.48
CA GLU A 159 2.25 -14.09 4.64
C GLU A 159 1.55 -14.22 3.30
N ASN A 160 0.34 -13.69 3.25
CA ASN A 160 -0.55 -13.69 2.11
C ASN A 160 -1.55 -12.53 2.22
N PHE A 161 -2.30 -12.27 1.15
CA PHE A 161 -3.27 -11.18 1.14
C PHE A 161 -4.44 -11.38 2.10
N LEU A 162 -4.80 -12.62 2.45
CA LEU A 162 -5.86 -12.87 3.44
C LEU A 162 -5.46 -12.34 4.82
N ILE A 163 -4.24 -12.65 5.27
CA ILE A 163 -3.72 -12.15 6.55
C ILE A 163 -3.56 -10.63 6.52
N ASP A 164 -3.09 -10.09 5.40
CA ASP A 164 -2.98 -8.64 5.23
C ASP A 164 -4.35 -7.97 5.37
N THR A 165 -5.37 -8.51 4.72
CA THR A 165 -6.75 -8.02 4.83
C THR A 165 -7.29 -8.17 6.25
N LEU A 166 -7.07 -9.31 6.90
CA LEU A 166 -7.48 -9.55 8.29
C LEU A 166 -6.89 -8.48 9.22
N PHE A 167 -5.58 -8.24 9.15
CA PHE A 167 -4.94 -7.23 10.00
C PHE A 167 -5.44 -5.82 9.72
N ARG A 168 -5.70 -5.46 8.45
CA ARG A 168 -6.22 -4.14 8.09
C ARG A 168 -7.65 -3.93 8.60
N ILE A 169 -8.50 -4.93 8.46
CA ILE A 169 -9.87 -4.87 8.99
C ILE A 169 -9.84 -4.80 10.53
N VAL A 170 -9.00 -5.59 11.20
CA VAL A 170 -8.89 -5.57 12.66
C VAL A 170 -8.30 -4.26 13.18
N GLU A 171 -7.27 -3.70 12.52
CA GLU A 171 -6.71 -2.38 12.86
C GLU A 171 -7.75 -1.26 12.72
N LEU A 172 -8.58 -1.34 11.68
CA LEU A 172 -9.64 -0.38 11.41
C LEU A 172 -10.80 -0.52 12.43
N THR A 173 -11.29 -1.74 12.64
CA THR A 173 -12.47 -2.05 13.49
C THR A 173 -12.17 -2.16 14.97
N GLY A 174 -10.92 -2.35 15.40
CA GLY A 174 -10.58 -2.55 16.81
C GLY A 174 -11.04 -3.89 17.40
N LEU A 175 -11.60 -4.80 16.61
CA LEU A 175 -12.15 -6.10 17.04
C LEU A 175 -11.07 -7.16 17.34
N PHE A 176 -10.00 -6.78 18.05
CA PHE A 176 -8.88 -7.66 18.39
C PHE A 176 -9.31 -8.85 19.24
N VAL A 177 -10.14 -8.63 20.26
CA VAL A 177 -10.56 -9.70 21.20
C VAL A 177 -11.38 -10.77 20.49
N HIS A 178 -12.35 -10.35 19.66
CA HIS A 178 -13.14 -11.27 18.83
C HIS A 178 -12.23 -12.11 17.94
N THR A 179 -11.34 -11.45 17.20
CA THR A 179 -10.40 -12.13 16.29
C THR A 179 -9.51 -13.15 17.00
N ILE A 180 -8.96 -12.80 18.17
CA ILE A 180 -8.10 -13.71 18.95
C ILE A 180 -8.89 -14.93 19.43
N ASN A 181 -10.13 -14.75 19.86
CA ASN A 181 -10.99 -15.84 20.30
C ASN A 181 -11.34 -16.78 19.15
N GLU A 182 -11.70 -16.25 17.98
CA GLU A 182 -11.97 -17.03 16.77
C GLU A 182 -10.75 -17.85 16.33
N ILE A 183 -9.56 -17.23 16.31
CA ILE A 183 -8.31 -17.95 15.95
C ILE A 183 -8.00 -19.07 16.95
N ARG A 184 -8.24 -18.86 18.25
CA ARG A 184 -8.04 -19.89 19.28
C ARG A 184 -9.08 -21.00 19.23
N ALA A 185 -10.30 -20.68 18.83
CA ALA A 185 -11.38 -21.65 18.66
C ALA A 185 -11.19 -22.51 17.40
N LEU A 186 -10.39 -22.05 16.44
CA LEU A 186 -10.12 -22.76 15.20
C LEU A 186 -9.32 -24.06 15.47
N LYS A 187 -10.00 -25.20 15.31
CA LYS A 187 -9.37 -26.53 15.40
C LYS A 187 -8.53 -26.79 14.15
N THR A 188 -7.24 -26.48 14.20
CA THR A 188 -6.29 -26.72 13.10
C THR A 188 -4.97 -27.27 13.63
N ASP A 189 -4.30 -28.09 12.81
CA ASP A 189 -2.97 -28.61 13.11
C ASP A 189 -1.85 -27.59 12.83
N ILE A 190 -2.21 -26.43 12.27
CA ILE A 190 -1.30 -25.37 11.88
C ILE A 190 -0.97 -24.52 13.12
N ASP A 191 0.32 -24.26 13.35
CA ASP A 191 0.73 -23.32 14.40
C ASP A 191 0.39 -21.87 14.00
N LEU A 192 -0.69 -21.33 14.56
CA LEU A 192 -1.15 -19.95 14.32
C LEU A 192 -0.54 -18.92 15.30
N SER A 193 0.44 -19.32 16.11
CA SER A 193 1.03 -18.46 17.14
C SER A 193 1.65 -17.18 16.58
N VAL A 194 2.27 -17.24 15.39
CA VAL A 194 2.84 -16.06 14.70
C VAL A 194 1.77 -14.99 14.44
N ILE A 195 0.57 -15.40 14.01
CA ILE A 195 -0.54 -14.49 13.72
C ILE A 195 -1.05 -13.86 15.02
N LEU A 196 -1.22 -14.67 16.08
CA LEU A 196 -1.63 -14.18 17.40
C LEU A 196 -0.65 -13.17 17.99
N ILE A 197 0.66 -13.41 17.88
CA ILE A 197 1.71 -12.49 18.32
C ILE A 197 1.62 -11.17 17.55
N ARG A 198 1.50 -11.23 16.22
CA ARG A 198 1.34 -10.03 15.39
C ARG A 198 0.07 -9.25 15.77
N LEU A 199 -1.04 -9.92 16.07
CA LEU A 199 -2.26 -9.27 16.56
C LEU A 199 -2.09 -8.60 17.93
N TYR A 200 -1.41 -9.25 18.87
CA TYR A 200 -1.12 -8.64 20.17
C TYR A 200 -0.22 -7.41 20.04
N LEU A 201 0.78 -7.45 19.16
CA LEU A 201 1.62 -6.28 18.84
C LEU A 201 0.83 -5.16 18.16
N LEU A 202 -0.16 -5.48 17.32
CA LEU A 202 -1.05 -4.49 16.71
C LEU A 202 -2.03 -3.87 17.71
N GLN A 203 -2.41 -4.60 18.77
CA GLN A 203 -3.22 -4.11 19.88
C GLN A 203 -2.40 -3.33 20.93
N ASP A 204 -1.10 -3.12 20.72
CA ASP A 204 -0.16 -2.57 21.71
C ASP A 204 -0.10 -3.39 23.04
N LYS A 205 -0.51 -4.67 23.02
CA LYS A 205 -0.40 -5.61 24.16
C LYS A 205 0.92 -6.36 24.16
N GLU A 206 1.99 -5.63 24.42
CA GLU A 206 3.34 -6.16 24.30
C GLU A 206 3.67 -7.29 25.29
N HIS A 207 3.22 -7.18 26.55
CA HIS A 207 3.56 -8.18 27.57
C HIS A 207 3.03 -9.56 27.22
N SER A 208 1.75 -9.65 26.86
CA SER A 208 1.12 -10.90 26.42
C SER A 208 1.76 -11.44 25.13
N SER A 209 2.14 -10.55 24.21
CA SER A 209 2.87 -10.92 22.99
C SER A 209 4.20 -11.60 23.32
N ILE A 210 5.02 -11.01 24.20
CA ILE A 210 6.35 -11.53 24.54
C ILE A 210 6.24 -12.84 25.34
N GLN A 211 5.27 -12.95 26.25
CA GLN A 211 5.02 -14.20 26.98
C GLN A 211 4.70 -15.35 26.02
N LEU A 212 3.81 -15.11 25.06
CA LEU A 212 3.46 -16.09 24.04
C LEU A 212 4.66 -16.40 23.15
N LEU A 213 5.40 -15.38 22.72
CA LEU A 213 6.60 -15.53 21.90
C LEU A 213 7.67 -16.39 22.59
N ASN A 214 7.96 -16.14 23.87
CA ASN A 214 8.91 -16.92 24.64
C ASN A 214 8.45 -18.38 24.80
N LYS A 215 7.17 -18.58 25.11
CA LYS A 215 6.57 -19.92 25.17
C LYS A 215 6.71 -20.66 23.83
N CYS A 216 6.45 -20.01 22.70
CA CYS A 216 6.56 -20.65 21.39
C CYS A 216 8.02 -20.93 21.01
N LEU A 217 8.94 -20.02 21.33
CA LEU A 217 10.37 -20.22 21.07
C LEU A 217 11.00 -21.28 21.96
N SER A 218 10.49 -21.52 23.17
CA SER A 218 10.97 -22.64 24.00
C SER A 218 10.62 -24.00 23.40
N PHE A 219 9.49 -24.10 22.70
CA PHE A 219 9.12 -25.31 21.93
C PHE A 219 9.86 -25.42 20.60
N ASN A 220 9.98 -24.32 19.85
CA ASN A 220 10.70 -24.29 18.57
C ASN A 220 11.70 -23.12 18.49
N PRO A 221 12.94 -23.31 18.97
CA PRO A 221 13.97 -22.27 19.00
C PRO A 221 14.47 -21.79 17.63
N ARG A 222 14.18 -22.54 16.55
CA ARG A 222 14.63 -22.24 15.18
C ARG A 222 13.53 -21.62 14.30
N ASN A 223 12.38 -21.25 14.88
CA ASN A 223 11.32 -20.59 14.11
C ASN A 223 11.73 -19.16 13.74
N PHE A 224 12.21 -18.97 12.51
CA PHE A 224 12.70 -17.69 12.00
C PHE A 224 11.62 -16.59 11.98
N LEU A 225 10.34 -16.93 11.78
CA LEU A 225 9.27 -15.92 11.78
C LEU A 225 9.09 -15.31 13.18
N LEU A 226 9.13 -16.14 14.22
CA LEU A 226 9.05 -15.68 15.62
C LEU A 226 10.29 -14.88 16.02
N LEU A 227 11.48 -15.34 15.64
CA LEU A 227 12.73 -14.62 15.89
C LEU A 227 12.75 -13.26 15.17
N ASN A 228 12.22 -13.18 13.95
CA ASN A 228 12.09 -11.92 13.22
C ASN A 228 11.14 -10.94 13.95
N GLU A 229 9.99 -11.40 14.45
CA GLU A 229 9.09 -10.54 15.24
C GLU A 229 9.74 -10.10 16.57
N GLN A 230 10.50 -10.97 17.22
CA GLN A 230 11.27 -10.63 18.42
C GLN A 230 12.34 -9.57 18.13
N ALA A 231 13.10 -9.72 17.04
CA ALA A 231 14.10 -8.75 16.64
C ALA A 231 13.46 -7.39 16.29
N LYS A 232 12.36 -7.37 15.52
CA LYS A 232 11.58 -6.14 15.23
C LYS A 232 11.13 -5.45 16.53
N PHE A 233 10.65 -6.22 17.50
CA PHE A 233 10.24 -5.70 18.80
C PHE A 233 11.40 -5.05 19.56
N LEU A 234 12.55 -5.72 19.64
CA LEU A 234 13.74 -5.18 20.31
C LEU A 234 14.29 -3.93 19.65
N LEU A 235 14.25 -3.86 18.32
CA LEU A 235 14.62 -2.65 17.58
C LEU A 235 13.72 -1.46 17.94
N LYS A 236 12.40 -1.67 18.06
CA LYS A 236 11.45 -0.62 18.50
C LYS A 236 11.75 -0.15 19.92
N ARG A 237 12.21 -1.05 20.80
CA ARG A 237 12.59 -0.75 22.18
C ARG A 237 14.00 -0.16 22.33
N GLY A 238 14.77 -0.06 21.25
CA GLY A 238 16.12 0.52 21.25
C GLY A 238 17.24 -0.42 21.73
N ASN A 239 16.94 -1.71 21.96
CA ASN A 239 17.97 -2.68 22.36
C ASN A 239 18.59 -3.35 21.12
N PHE A 240 19.54 -2.66 20.51
CA PHE A 240 20.11 -3.05 19.22
C PHE A 240 21.04 -4.26 19.32
N GLU A 241 21.84 -4.38 20.37
CA GLU A 241 22.78 -5.50 20.53
C GLU A 241 22.06 -6.85 20.65
N LEU A 242 21.00 -6.94 21.46
CA LEU A 242 20.19 -8.16 21.55
C LEU A 242 19.45 -8.42 20.24
N ALA A 243 18.94 -7.37 19.58
CA ALA A 243 18.28 -7.51 18.29
C ALA A 243 19.21 -8.11 17.23
N ILE A 244 20.49 -7.71 17.19
CA ILE A 244 21.50 -8.28 16.29
C ILE A 244 21.68 -9.78 16.55
N LYS A 245 21.84 -10.19 17.81
CA LYS A 245 22.03 -11.61 18.17
C LYS A 245 20.85 -12.47 17.68
N ILE A 246 19.63 -12.00 17.92
CA ILE A 246 18.41 -12.69 17.50
C ILE A 246 18.23 -12.67 15.99
N ALA A 247 18.55 -11.55 15.32
CA ALA A 247 18.50 -11.45 13.87
C ALA A 247 19.49 -12.41 13.19
N ILE A 248 20.70 -12.58 13.75
CA ILE A 248 21.66 -13.60 13.29
C ILE A 248 21.09 -15.02 13.46
N GLN A 249 20.48 -15.31 14.61
CA GLN A 249 19.84 -16.61 14.84
C GLN A 249 18.71 -16.88 13.85
N SER A 250 17.89 -15.86 13.56
CA SER A 250 16.83 -15.95 12.55
C SER A 250 17.41 -16.21 11.16
N LEU A 251 18.48 -15.49 10.80
CA LEU A 251 19.14 -15.63 9.51
C LEU A 251 19.74 -17.03 9.33
N ASN A 252 20.43 -17.55 10.36
CA ASN A 252 20.98 -18.91 10.35
C ASN A 252 19.88 -19.97 10.22
N SER A 253 18.66 -19.66 10.66
CA SER A 253 17.51 -20.57 10.54
C SER A 253 16.93 -20.58 9.12
N ASN A 254 16.92 -19.45 8.41
CA ASN A 254 16.51 -19.39 7.00
C ASN A 254 17.21 -18.24 6.22
N PRO A 255 18.34 -18.53 5.55
CA PRO A 255 19.09 -17.53 4.78
C PRO A 255 18.40 -17.03 3.50
N ILE A 256 17.38 -17.73 3.01
CA ILE A 256 16.68 -17.37 1.76
C ILE A 256 15.64 -16.27 2.02
N TYR A 257 15.33 -15.99 3.28
CA TYR A 257 14.26 -15.08 3.64
C TYR A 257 14.76 -13.62 3.73
N PHE A 258 14.38 -12.80 2.75
CA PHE A 258 14.76 -11.38 2.66
C PHE A 258 14.56 -10.59 3.96
N ASP A 259 13.41 -10.76 4.63
CA ASP A 259 13.08 -9.96 5.81
C ASP A 259 14.06 -10.21 6.98
N SER A 260 14.68 -11.40 7.09
CA SER A 260 15.73 -11.68 8.08
C SER A 260 17.01 -10.89 7.82
N TRP A 261 17.44 -10.80 6.56
CA TRP A 261 18.57 -9.93 6.17
C TRP A 261 18.26 -8.45 6.37
N TYR A 262 17.04 -8.03 6.00
CA TYR A 262 16.59 -6.66 6.16
C TYR A 262 16.60 -6.22 7.64
N ILE A 263 16.08 -7.07 8.55
CA ILE A 263 16.10 -6.79 9.99
C ILE A 263 17.54 -6.73 10.51
N LEU A 264 18.41 -7.65 10.09
CA LEU A 264 19.81 -7.67 10.50
C LEU A 264 20.57 -6.42 10.04
N ALA A 265 20.41 -6.05 8.76
CA ALA A 265 21.00 -4.83 8.22
C ALA A 265 20.48 -3.61 8.98
N LYS A 266 19.17 -3.49 9.19
CA LYS A 266 18.58 -2.41 10.00
C LYS A 266 19.15 -2.37 11.42
N ALA A 267 19.33 -3.51 12.07
CA ALA A 267 19.91 -3.61 13.40
C ALA A 267 21.36 -3.11 13.43
N TYR A 268 22.18 -3.48 12.45
CA TYR A 268 23.54 -2.97 12.30
C TYR A 268 23.59 -1.46 12.04
N ILE A 269 22.69 -0.92 11.22
CA ILE A 269 22.59 0.54 11.00
C ILE A 269 22.34 1.25 12.32
N LEU A 270 21.39 0.74 13.12
CA LEU A 270 21.02 1.34 14.40
C LEU A 270 22.14 1.24 15.44
N ASN A 271 22.91 0.14 15.42
CA ASN A 271 24.09 -0.06 16.27
C ASN A 271 25.38 0.62 15.75
N ASN A 272 25.29 1.48 14.73
CA ASN A 272 26.43 2.16 14.11
C ASN A 272 27.47 1.26 13.40
N GLU A 273 27.14 0.00 13.13
CA GLU A 273 28.02 -0.98 12.47
C GLU A 273 27.78 -1.00 10.95
N ILE A 274 27.99 0.15 10.29
CA ILE A 274 27.59 0.37 8.90
C ILE A 274 28.27 -0.58 7.90
N ALA A 275 29.57 -0.87 8.09
CA ALA A 275 30.28 -1.81 7.23
C ALA A 275 29.62 -3.20 7.23
N LYS A 276 29.23 -3.71 8.40
CA LYS A 276 28.50 -4.99 8.52
C LYS A 276 27.09 -4.90 7.94
N SER A 277 26.42 -3.75 8.09
CA SER A 277 25.13 -3.51 7.44
C SER A 277 25.21 -3.63 5.92
N LEU A 278 26.22 -3.02 5.29
CA LEU A 278 26.40 -3.10 3.83
C LEU A 278 26.65 -4.54 3.38
N ILE A 279 27.47 -5.28 4.13
CA ILE A 279 27.70 -6.71 3.87
C ILE A 279 26.40 -7.52 3.98
N ALA A 280 25.60 -7.28 5.02
CA ALA A 280 24.32 -7.96 5.21
C ALA A 280 23.33 -7.60 4.09
N LEU A 281 23.29 -6.33 3.67
CA LEU A 281 22.45 -5.87 2.58
C LEU A 281 22.83 -6.52 1.25
N ASN A 282 24.13 -6.63 0.96
CA ASN A 282 24.64 -7.31 -0.23
C ASN A 282 24.28 -8.81 -0.26
N GLY A 283 24.20 -9.46 0.90
CA GLY A 283 23.78 -10.85 1.03
C GLY A 283 22.26 -11.07 0.94
N ALA A 284 21.45 -10.01 0.90
CA ALA A 284 20.00 -10.12 0.94
C ALA A 284 19.43 -10.65 -0.40
N PRO A 285 18.59 -11.70 -0.37
CA PRO A 285 17.99 -12.26 -1.58
C PRO A 285 16.95 -11.31 -2.15
N MET A 286 17.13 -10.91 -3.42
CA MET A 286 16.17 -10.06 -4.13
C MET A 286 15.15 -10.88 -4.90
N TYR A 287 13.88 -10.50 -4.79
CA TYR A 287 12.79 -11.19 -5.48
C TYR A 287 12.37 -10.44 -6.74
N MET A 288 11.99 -11.19 -7.76
CA MET A 288 11.44 -10.63 -8.98
C MET A 288 10.06 -10.03 -8.71
N THR A 289 9.81 -8.86 -9.28
CA THR A 289 8.49 -8.22 -9.26
C THR A 289 7.49 -9.09 -10.01
N ARG A 290 6.39 -9.45 -9.35
CA ARG A 290 5.27 -10.14 -10.01
C ARG A 290 4.38 -9.13 -10.72
N ALA A 291 3.83 -9.51 -11.86
CA ALA A 291 2.80 -8.72 -12.51
C ALA A 291 1.58 -8.58 -11.57
N LYS A 292 0.99 -7.38 -11.54
CA LYS A 292 -0.28 -7.17 -10.85
C LYS A 292 -1.41 -7.61 -11.75
N ASP A 293 -2.38 -8.31 -11.19
CA ASP A 293 -3.59 -8.73 -11.90
C ASP A 293 -4.48 -7.51 -12.15
N ILE A 294 -4.37 -6.92 -13.33
CA ILE A 294 -5.10 -5.72 -13.74
C ILE A 294 -5.83 -6.03 -15.04
N LEU A 295 -7.11 -5.63 -15.12
CA LEU A 295 -7.85 -5.62 -16.38
C LEU A 295 -7.33 -4.49 -17.26
N LYS A 296 -6.76 -4.83 -18.42
CA LYS A 296 -6.37 -3.83 -19.43
C LYS A 296 -7.62 -3.35 -20.13
N ILE A 297 -7.89 -2.05 -20.06
CA ILE A 297 -8.93 -1.39 -20.83
C ILE A 297 -8.32 -0.96 -22.16
N ASP A 298 -8.99 -1.25 -23.27
CA ASP A 298 -8.53 -0.83 -24.58
C ASP A 298 -8.81 0.67 -24.77
N HIS A 299 -7.94 1.39 -25.48
CA HIS A 299 -8.15 2.80 -25.79
C HIS A 299 -9.41 3.05 -26.65
N ARG A 300 -9.97 1.99 -27.23
CA ARG A 300 -11.22 2.01 -28.00
C ARG A 300 -12.47 2.00 -27.12
N ASP A 301 -12.34 1.65 -25.85
CA ASP A 301 -13.46 1.58 -24.93
C ASP A 301 -13.89 3.00 -24.53
N SER A 302 -15.12 3.39 -24.88
CA SER A 302 -15.67 4.68 -24.45
C SER A 302 -16.03 4.63 -22.97
N LEU A 303 -15.25 5.32 -22.13
CA LEU A 303 -15.53 5.45 -20.71
C LEU A 303 -16.58 6.55 -20.46
N SER A 304 -17.69 6.17 -19.83
CA SER A 304 -18.69 7.12 -19.33
C SER A 304 -18.49 7.28 -17.83
N GLU A 305 -18.13 8.49 -17.41
CA GLU A 305 -17.96 8.84 -15.99
C GLU A 305 -19.05 9.84 -15.56
N PRO A 306 -20.25 9.36 -15.16
CA PRO A 306 -21.28 10.24 -14.63
C PRO A 306 -20.81 10.97 -13.36
N LEU A 307 -21.19 12.25 -13.21
CA LEU A 307 -20.91 13.01 -12.00
C LEU A 307 -21.72 12.47 -10.82
N PRO A 308 -21.10 12.16 -9.67
CA PRO A 308 -21.82 11.85 -8.44
C PRO A 308 -22.67 13.03 -7.96
N LEU A 309 -23.70 12.74 -7.16
CA LEU A 309 -24.60 13.75 -6.58
C LEU A 309 -23.98 14.46 -5.37
N GLU A 310 -23.06 13.79 -4.67
CA GLU A 310 -22.44 14.25 -3.43
C GLU A 310 -20.91 14.25 -3.57
N GLY A 311 -20.21 14.86 -2.60
CA GLY A 311 -18.75 14.88 -2.55
C GLY A 311 -18.10 15.96 -3.41
N LYS A 312 -18.88 16.88 -4.02
CA LYS A 312 -18.34 17.91 -4.90
C LYS A 312 -17.61 19.00 -4.12
N ILE A 313 -16.35 19.22 -4.50
CA ILE A 313 -15.56 20.43 -4.25
C ILE A 313 -15.15 20.96 -5.61
N GLU A 314 -15.53 22.19 -5.95
CA GLU A 314 -15.28 22.77 -7.27
C GLU A 314 -13.78 22.81 -7.61
N SER A 315 -12.96 23.28 -6.67
CA SER A 315 -11.49 23.33 -6.82
C SER A 315 -10.83 21.96 -7.06
N VAL A 316 -11.46 20.88 -6.60
CA VAL A 316 -10.99 19.51 -6.86
C VAL A 316 -11.54 19.00 -8.17
N TRP A 317 -12.80 19.28 -8.50
CA TRP A 317 -13.51 18.66 -9.63
C TRP A 317 -13.27 19.31 -10.99
N GLN A 318 -12.82 20.57 -11.05
CA GLN A 318 -12.59 21.28 -12.32
C GLN A 318 -11.41 20.71 -13.14
N ASP A 319 -10.26 20.45 -12.51
CA ASP A 319 -9.01 20.06 -13.19
C ASP A 319 -8.53 18.64 -12.78
N LEU A 320 -9.43 17.66 -12.87
CA LEU A 320 -9.15 16.28 -12.44
C LEU A 320 -8.39 15.45 -13.47
N THR A 321 -7.40 14.73 -12.98
CA THR A 321 -6.85 13.55 -13.68
C THR A 321 -7.28 12.30 -12.93
N ASN A 322 -7.88 11.33 -13.62
CA ASN A 322 -8.16 10.02 -13.06
C ASN A 322 -6.87 9.20 -13.02
N VAL A 323 -6.38 8.87 -11.83
CA VAL A 323 -5.06 8.27 -11.60
C VAL A 323 -5.25 6.78 -11.27
N TYR A 324 -5.13 5.89 -12.26
CA TYR A 324 -5.46 4.45 -12.15
C TYR A 324 -4.60 3.50 -13.01
N GLY A 325 -4.29 2.30 -12.51
CA GLY A 325 -3.52 1.27 -13.25
C GLY A 325 -2.01 1.17 -12.94
N PRO A 326 -1.25 0.41 -13.73
CA PRO A 326 0.11 0.02 -13.35
C PRO A 326 1.10 1.19 -13.39
N ASP A 327 2.06 1.15 -12.47
CA ASP A 327 3.16 2.12 -12.29
C ASP A 327 2.71 3.56 -12.00
N ILE A 328 1.65 3.72 -11.22
CA ILE A 328 1.13 5.05 -10.88
C ILE A 328 1.55 5.41 -9.47
N ARG A 329 2.78 5.89 -9.40
CA ARG A 329 3.31 6.53 -8.20
C ARG A 329 3.53 8.03 -8.39
N ASN A 330 3.15 8.57 -9.56
CA ASN A 330 3.15 9.98 -9.92
C ASN A 330 2.14 10.25 -11.03
N SER A 331 1.87 11.54 -11.24
CA SER A 331 0.95 12.02 -12.27
C SER A 331 1.54 12.09 -13.68
N ALA A 332 2.81 11.68 -13.90
CA ALA A 332 3.51 11.91 -15.16
C ALA A 332 2.91 11.17 -16.36
N LYS A 333 2.22 10.04 -16.14
CA LYS A 333 1.51 9.30 -17.21
C LYS A 333 0.23 10.01 -17.69
N PHE A 334 -0.38 10.84 -16.83
CA PHE A 334 -1.64 11.54 -17.09
C PHE A 334 -1.46 13.03 -17.38
N ALA A 335 -0.24 13.54 -17.21
CA ALA A 335 0.12 14.90 -17.53
C ALA A 335 -0.01 15.19 -19.03
N SER A 336 -0.33 16.44 -19.37
CA SER A 336 -0.43 16.87 -20.77
C SER A 336 0.93 16.79 -21.48
N SER A 337 0.93 16.67 -22.80
CA SER A 337 2.17 16.66 -23.58
C SER A 337 3.00 17.94 -23.41
N ALA A 338 2.35 19.07 -23.09
CA ALA A 338 3.02 20.33 -22.80
C ALA A 338 3.73 20.28 -21.43
N GLU A 339 3.07 19.76 -20.39
CA GLU A 339 3.66 19.57 -19.05
C GLU A 339 4.87 18.63 -19.11
N ILE A 340 4.78 17.52 -19.86
CA ILE A 340 5.88 16.56 -19.99
C ILE A 340 7.08 17.18 -20.71
N LYS A 341 6.86 18.02 -21.74
CA LYS A 341 7.95 18.69 -22.47
C LYS A 341 8.60 19.80 -21.67
N ALA A 342 7.84 20.44 -20.76
CA ALA A 342 8.35 21.47 -19.89
C ALA A 342 9.20 20.93 -18.74
N ALA A 343 8.96 19.67 -18.32
CA ALA A 343 9.66 19.05 -17.20
C ALA A 343 11.09 18.58 -17.58
N ASP A 344 12.03 18.69 -16.63
CA ASP A 344 13.39 18.14 -16.79
C ASP A 344 13.37 16.65 -17.20
N PRO A 345 13.96 16.29 -18.36
CA PRO A 345 14.05 14.91 -18.82
C PRO A 345 14.72 13.96 -17.81
N ASN A 346 15.69 14.43 -17.04
CA ASN A 346 16.35 13.61 -16.02
C ASN A 346 15.40 13.29 -14.86
N LEU A 347 14.66 14.29 -14.38
CA LEU A 347 13.67 14.11 -13.32
C LEU A 347 12.55 13.14 -13.75
N LEU A 348 12.11 13.24 -15.01
CA LEU A 348 11.16 12.30 -15.60
C LEU A 348 11.73 10.88 -15.68
N ARG A 349 12.99 10.70 -16.11
CA ARG A 349 13.64 9.39 -16.19
C ARG A 349 13.69 8.71 -14.82
N ILE A 350 14.18 9.44 -13.82
CA ILE A 350 14.30 8.95 -12.43
C ILE A 350 12.94 8.50 -11.91
N ASN A 351 11.89 9.31 -12.13
CA ASN A 351 10.55 9.01 -11.64
C ASN A 351 9.76 8.01 -12.50
N ARG A 352 10.30 7.52 -13.62
CA ARG A 352 9.74 6.40 -14.39
C ARG A 352 10.34 5.06 -13.99
N GLN A 353 11.45 5.06 -13.27
CA GLN A 353 12.10 3.84 -12.76
C GLN A 353 11.63 3.55 -11.34
N PHE A 354 10.55 2.77 -11.22
CA PHE A 354 9.95 2.47 -9.93
C PHE A 354 10.68 1.34 -9.20
N LEU A 355 11.24 1.67 -8.05
CA LEU A 355 11.72 0.66 -7.10
C LEU A 355 10.52 -0.08 -6.48
N ARG A 356 10.54 -1.41 -6.58
CA ARG A 356 9.46 -2.33 -6.18
C ARG A 356 9.96 -3.42 -5.23
N GLY A 357 9.04 -4.07 -4.52
CA GLY A 357 9.34 -5.20 -3.62
C GLY A 357 10.56 -5.01 -2.72
N THR A 358 11.48 -5.99 -2.79
CA THR A 358 12.71 -6.04 -1.98
C THR A 358 13.69 -4.91 -2.31
N HIS A 359 13.79 -4.50 -3.57
CA HIS A 359 14.68 -3.42 -4.01
C HIS A 359 14.28 -2.08 -3.36
N ARG A 360 12.97 -1.80 -3.24
CA ARG A 360 12.50 -0.61 -2.53
C ARG A 360 12.91 -0.62 -1.06
N LYS A 361 12.70 -1.74 -0.36
CA LYS A 361 13.11 -1.89 1.05
C LYS A 361 14.63 -1.76 1.22
N ALA A 362 15.42 -2.32 0.31
CA ALA A 362 16.88 -2.18 0.33
C ALA A 362 17.33 -0.73 0.13
N TYR A 363 16.69 -0.01 -0.80
CA TYR A 363 16.92 1.42 -1.01
C TYR A 363 16.60 2.23 0.26
N ASP A 364 15.49 1.94 0.95
CA ASP A 364 15.14 2.62 2.21
C ASP A 364 16.22 2.44 3.29
N LEU A 365 16.92 1.30 3.32
CA LEU A 365 18.08 1.09 4.20
C LEU A 365 19.30 1.92 3.77
N LEU A 366 19.60 2.01 2.47
CA LEU A 366 20.70 2.86 1.98
C LEU A 366 20.46 4.34 2.30
N VAL A 367 19.24 4.83 2.11
CA VAL A 367 18.84 6.17 2.51
C VAL A 367 19.03 6.38 4.02
N SER A 368 18.69 5.37 4.83
CA SER A 368 18.92 5.41 6.28
C SER A 368 20.41 5.47 6.64
N ILE A 369 21.28 4.79 5.86
CA ILE A 369 22.73 4.86 6.04
C ILE A 369 23.27 6.25 5.65
N VAL A 370 22.84 6.81 4.51
CA VAL A 370 23.22 8.17 4.09
C VAL A 370 22.80 9.19 5.13
N GLY A 371 21.59 9.08 5.67
CA GLY A 371 21.12 10.00 6.70
C GLY A 371 21.97 9.97 7.98
N ARG A 372 22.72 8.88 8.24
CA ARG A 372 23.59 8.74 9.41
C ARG A 372 25.05 9.12 9.14
N LEU A 373 25.61 8.73 7.99
CA LEU A 373 27.03 8.96 7.67
C LEU A 373 27.30 10.15 6.74
N GLY A 374 26.33 10.52 5.90
CA GLY A 374 26.55 11.34 4.70
C GLY A 374 27.05 10.52 3.50
N TRP A 375 26.97 11.12 2.32
CA TRP A 375 27.29 10.48 1.04
C TRP A 375 28.77 10.07 0.92
N ASP A 376 29.70 10.97 1.23
CA ASP A 376 31.14 10.72 1.03
C ASP A 376 31.65 9.61 1.94
N ASN A 377 31.20 9.60 3.21
CA ASN A 377 31.53 8.56 4.17
C ASN A 377 30.91 7.20 3.80
N LEU A 378 29.72 7.20 3.19
CA LEU A 378 29.13 5.99 2.64
C LEU A 378 30.00 5.44 1.49
N LEU A 379 30.47 6.27 0.56
CA LEU A 379 31.37 5.84 -0.51
C LEU A 379 32.71 5.32 0.04
N ALA A 380 33.27 5.98 1.04
CA ALA A 380 34.48 5.51 1.72
C ALA A 380 34.26 4.16 2.44
N THR A 381 33.08 3.91 2.99
CA THR A 381 32.73 2.62 3.58
C THR A 381 32.51 1.56 2.51
N ARG A 382 31.89 1.93 1.39
CA ARG A 382 31.68 1.08 0.21
C ARG A 382 33.00 0.55 -0.34
N SER A 383 33.99 1.43 -0.55
CA SER A 383 35.31 1.05 -1.07
C SER A 383 36.15 0.21 -0.09
N LYS A 384 35.91 0.35 1.22
CA LYS A 384 36.53 -0.50 2.25
C LYS A 384 35.97 -1.92 2.27
N VAL A 385 34.67 -2.07 2.02
CA VAL A 385 33.95 -3.35 2.15
C VAL A 385 33.91 -4.12 0.84
N PHE A 386 33.74 -3.42 -0.28
CA PHE A 386 33.50 -4.03 -1.58
C PHE A 386 34.67 -3.88 -2.54
N ILE A 387 34.82 -4.88 -3.41
CA ILE A 387 35.60 -4.82 -4.63
C ILE A 387 34.66 -4.37 -5.75
N MET A 388 35.06 -3.33 -6.48
CA MET A 388 34.30 -2.83 -7.63
C MET A 388 34.67 -3.60 -8.90
N ASP A 389 33.77 -3.63 -9.89
CA ASP A 389 34.01 -4.34 -11.17
C ASP A 389 35.30 -3.88 -11.89
N GLU A 390 35.62 -2.59 -11.83
CA GLU A 390 36.85 -2.05 -12.44
C GLU A 390 38.11 -2.46 -11.66
N GLU A 391 38.04 -2.49 -10.34
CA GLU A 391 39.13 -2.99 -9.49
C GLU A 391 39.35 -4.49 -9.76
N HIS A 392 38.28 -5.28 -9.86
CA HIS A 392 38.34 -6.70 -10.19
C HIS A 392 38.94 -6.95 -11.59
N LYS A 393 38.52 -6.18 -12.60
CA LYS A 393 39.09 -6.26 -13.96
C LYS A 393 40.57 -5.85 -13.99
N SER A 394 40.96 -4.86 -13.19
CA SER A 394 42.36 -4.43 -13.07
C SER A 394 43.19 -5.47 -12.34
N LEU A 395 42.63 -6.14 -11.33
CA LEU A 395 43.26 -7.23 -10.58
C LEU A 395 43.48 -8.49 -11.42
N LEU A 396 42.53 -8.84 -12.28
CA LEU A 396 42.68 -9.92 -13.27
C LEU A 396 43.80 -9.63 -14.28
N LYS A 397 44.11 -8.34 -14.53
CA LYS A 397 45.24 -7.92 -15.37
C LYS A 397 46.55 -7.81 -14.59
N ALA A 398 46.50 -7.49 -13.29
CA ALA A 398 47.64 -7.20 -12.43
C ALA A 398 48.22 -8.42 -11.68
N THR A 399 47.66 -9.62 -11.87
CA THR A 399 48.05 -10.87 -11.17
C THR A 399 49.48 -11.35 -11.43
N LEU A 400 50.33 -10.56 -12.09
CA LEU A 400 51.73 -10.86 -12.40
C LEU A 400 52.75 -10.21 -11.46
N THR A 401 52.38 -9.26 -10.59
CA THR A 401 53.36 -8.53 -9.76
C THR A 401 52.78 -8.05 -8.42
N SER A 402 53.31 -8.57 -7.30
CA SER A 402 53.21 -8.10 -5.89
C SER A 402 52.21 -8.80 -4.93
N ASP A 403 52.76 -9.37 -3.84
CA ASP A 403 52.06 -10.17 -2.83
C ASP A 403 51.44 -9.37 -1.66
N LEU A 404 51.92 -8.16 -1.38
CA LEU A 404 51.48 -7.35 -0.22
C LEU A 404 50.08 -6.72 -0.40
N HIS A 405 49.61 -6.55 -1.64
CA HIS A 405 48.31 -5.95 -1.94
C HIS A 405 47.15 -6.96 -1.93
N LEU A 406 47.45 -8.26 -1.96
CA LEU A 406 46.46 -9.34 -2.11
C LEU A 406 45.65 -9.62 -0.83
N ASP A 407 46.26 -9.49 0.36
CA ASP A 407 45.59 -9.86 1.61
C ASP A 407 44.49 -8.87 2.04
N ASP A 408 44.64 -7.58 1.73
CA ASP A 408 43.58 -6.60 1.95
C ASP A 408 42.44 -6.72 0.93
N ILE A 409 42.74 -7.23 -0.26
CA ILE A 409 41.75 -7.50 -1.30
C ILE A 409 40.96 -8.77 -0.98
N ARG A 410 41.60 -9.81 -0.44
CA ARG A 410 40.94 -11.06 0.00
C ARG A 410 39.89 -10.83 1.09
N LYS A 411 39.97 -9.75 1.85
CA LYS A 411 39.00 -9.40 2.91
C LYS A 411 37.75 -8.69 2.36
N LYS A 412 37.82 -8.12 1.16
CA LYS A 412 36.69 -7.42 0.52
C LYS A 412 35.75 -8.41 -0.16
N ARG A 413 34.48 -8.02 -0.31
CA ARG A 413 33.45 -8.83 -0.99
C ARG A 413 33.10 -8.24 -2.35
N MET A 414 32.62 -9.04 -3.29
CA MET A 414 32.06 -8.50 -4.53
C MET A 414 30.74 -7.77 -4.24
N CYS A 415 30.60 -6.55 -4.76
CA CYS A 415 29.33 -5.83 -4.72
C CYS A 415 28.36 -6.47 -5.73
N GLU A 416 27.15 -6.79 -5.28
CA GLU A 416 26.10 -7.25 -6.17
C GLU A 416 25.68 -6.11 -7.12
N LYS A 417 25.42 -6.46 -8.39
CA LYS A 417 25.10 -5.46 -9.41
C LYS A 417 23.86 -4.63 -9.07
N TRP A 418 22.82 -5.28 -8.55
CA TRP A 418 21.59 -4.59 -8.14
C TRP A 418 21.86 -3.56 -7.04
N LEU A 419 22.85 -3.80 -6.17
CA LEU A 419 23.20 -2.88 -5.09
C LEU A 419 23.95 -1.67 -5.64
N ASP A 420 24.86 -1.88 -6.59
CA ASP A 420 25.55 -0.78 -7.28
C ASP A 420 24.57 0.10 -8.08
N ASP A 421 23.60 -0.52 -8.77
CA ASP A 421 22.51 0.20 -9.44
C ASP A 421 21.72 1.07 -8.44
N LEU A 422 21.46 0.57 -7.21
CA LEU A 422 20.80 1.37 -6.17
C LEU A 422 21.66 2.54 -5.67
N PHE A 423 22.99 2.42 -5.63
CA PHE A 423 23.87 3.56 -5.31
C PHE A 423 23.74 4.68 -6.35
N LEU A 424 23.63 4.33 -7.63
CA LEU A 424 23.42 5.30 -8.70
C LEU A 424 22.05 5.97 -8.58
N VAL A 425 20.97 5.20 -8.35
CA VAL A 425 19.63 5.74 -8.13
C VAL A 425 19.61 6.69 -6.92
N LEU A 426 20.29 6.31 -5.83
CA LEU A 426 20.39 7.15 -4.63
C LEU A 426 21.16 8.45 -4.90
N TYR A 427 22.27 8.38 -5.64
CA TYR A 427 23.03 9.56 -6.04
C TYR A 427 22.16 10.53 -6.85
N GLU A 428 21.40 10.00 -7.83
CA GLU A 428 20.50 10.80 -8.66
C GLU A 428 19.39 11.47 -7.83
N ASP A 429 18.76 10.72 -6.92
CA ASP A 429 17.73 11.23 -6.02
C ASP A 429 18.28 12.33 -5.10
N LEU A 430 19.45 12.12 -4.48
CA LEU A 430 20.10 13.11 -3.61
C LEU A 430 20.49 14.37 -4.39
N ARG A 431 20.95 14.23 -5.64
CA ARG A 431 21.29 15.37 -6.49
C ARG A 431 20.09 16.28 -6.73
N VAL A 432 18.92 15.69 -7.03
CA VAL A 432 17.67 16.45 -7.20
C VAL A 432 17.35 17.24 -5.93
N VAL A 433 17.40 16.59 -4.77
CA VAL A 433 17.11 17.22 -3.48
C VAL A 433 18.07 18.37 -3.19
N MET A 434 19.38 18.16 -3.37
CA MET A 434 20.41 19.17 -3.11
C MET A 434 20.27 20.40 -4.02
N ILE A 435 19.85 20.22 -5.28
CA ILE A 435 19.62 21.36 -6.19
C ILE A 435 18.53 22.28 -5.63
N ILE A 436 17.44 21.70 -5.13
CA ILE A 436 16.30 22.44 -4.60
C ILE A 436 16.64 23.11 -3.26
N GLU A 437 17.28 22.38 -2.35
CA GLU A 437 17.70 22.93 -1.05
C GLU A 437 18.69 24.10 -1.24
N ASN A 438 19.65 23.98 -2.17
CA ASN A 438 20.57 25.07 -2.51
C ASN A 438 19.89 26.25 -3.21
N GLY A 439 18.90 25.99 -4.07
CA GLY A 439 18.12 27.02 -4.75
C GLY A 439 17.33 27.88 -3.77
N LEU A 440 16.70 27.24 -2.78
CA LEU A 440 15.98 27.91 -1.68
C LEU A 440 16.91 28.80 -0.85
N GLN A 441 18.12 28.31 -0.51
CA GLN A 441 19.10 29.08 0.26
C GLN A 441 19.63 30.31 -0.49
N LYS A 442 19.81 30.21 -1.81
CA LYS A 442 20.36 31.28 -2.65
C LYS A 442 19.33 32.33 -3.08
N GLN A 443 18.07 32.22 -2.67
CA GLN A 443 16.95 33.07 -3.12
C GLN A 443 16.84 33.20 -4.65
N ASN A 444 17.28 32.19 -5.40
CA ASN A 444 17.07 32.11 -6.84
C ASN A 444 15.88 31.18 -7.08
N PRO A 445 14.64 31.69 -7.19
CA PRO A 445 13.49 30.84 -7.42
C PRO A 445 13.57 30.24 -8.83
N VAL A 446 13.99 28.98 -8.91
CA VAL A 446 13.87 28.21 -10.13
C VAL A 446 12.38 27.99 -10.36
N LYS A 447 11.87 28.46 -11.49
CA LYS A 447 10.47 28.24 -11.87
C LYS A 447 10.33 26.79 -12.31
N HIS A 448 9.61 26.02 -11.53
CA HIS A 448 9.23 24.65 -11.85
C HIS A 448 7.74 24.58 -12.19
N SER A 449 7.41 23.70 -13.14
CA SER A 449 6.03 23.33 -13.43
C SER A 449 5.41 22.55 -12.27
N LEU A 450 4.07 22.44 -12.27
CA LEU A 450 3.34 21.65 -11.29
C LEU A 450 3.85 20.20 -11.21
N LEU A 451 4.00 19.57 -12.38
CA LEU A 451 4.47 18.18 -12.48
C LEU A 451 5.87 18.05 -11.88
N GLU A 452 6.77 19.00 -12.14
CA GLU A 452 8.10 18.98 -11.55
C GLU A 452 8.08 19.10 -10.04
N TRP A 453 7.26 19.98 -9.45
CA TRP A 453 7.12 20.07 -7.99
C TRP A 453 6.62 18.77 -7.37
N GLU A 454 5.66 18.09 -8.02
CA GLU A 454 5.22 16.76 -7.58
C GLU A 454 6.38 15.75 -7.64
N LEU A 455 7.07 15.67 -8.78
CA LEU A 455 8.17 14.71 -8.98
C LEU A 455 9.37 14.96 -8.05
N ILE A 456 9.70 16.24 -7.80
CA ILE A 456 10.71 16.65 -6.82
C ILE A 456 10.28 16.21 -5.43
N GLY A 457 9.05 16.51 -5.02
CA GLY A 457 8.52 16.13 -3.71
C GLY A 457 8.52 14.62 -3.49
N LEU A 458 8.13 13.84 -4.51
CA LEU A 458 8.19 12.38 -4.47
C LEU A 458 9.61 11.84 -4.39
N THR A 459 10.56 12.48 -5.09
CA THR A 459 11.98 12.14 -5.03
C THR A 459 12.57 12.43 -3.65
N ALA A 460 12.26 13.60 -3.08
CA ALA A 460 12.63 13.98 -1.72
C ALA A 460 12.01 13.04 -0.68
N TYR A 461 10.78 12.59 -0.89
CA TYR A 461 10.11 11.61 -0.03
C TYR A 461 10.84 10.26 -0.06
N ARG A 462 11.26 9.80 -1.24
CA ARG A 462 12.07 8.58 -1.36
C ARG A 462 13.40 8.71 -0.62
N ALA A 463 14.09 9.84 -0.77
CA ALA A 463 15.35 10.14 -0.08
C ALA A 463 15.17 10.50 1.42
N GLN A 464 13.92 10.50 1.93
CA GLN A 464 13.57 10.83 3.31
C GLN A 464 14.00 12.26 3.74
N HIS A 465 14.03 13.21 2.81
CA HIS A 465 14.16 14.65 3.08
C HIS A 465 12.76 15.25 3.26
N TYR A 466 12.19 15.06 4.45
CA TYR A 466 10.78 15.33 4.70
C TYR A 466 10.40 16.82 4.67
N ASN A 467 11.31 17.72 5.04
CA ASN A 467 11.06 19.16 4.93
C ASN A 467 10.86 19.57 3.46
N THR A 468 11.81 19.20 2.60
CA THR A 468 11.76 19.43 1.15
C THR A 468 10.58 18.71 0.49
N THR A 469 10.19 17.55 1.01
CA THR A 469 8.97 16.84 0.58
C THR A 469 7.73 17.67 0.84
N VAL A 470 7.56 18.15 2.08
CA VAL A 470 6.36 18.89 2.49
C VAL A 470 6.25 20.20 1.73
N SER A 471 7.35 20.96 1.61
CA SER A 471 7.34 22.23 0.87
C SER A 471 6.99 22.02 -0.61
N SER A 472 7.67 21.09 -1.30
CA SER A 472 7.45 20.82 -2.73
C SER A 472 6.04 20.30 -3.02
N LEU A 473 5.56 19.32 -2.24
CA LEU A 473 4.23 18.75 -2.45
C LEU A 473 3.13 19.76 -2.12
N ARG A 474 3.29 20.60 -1.09
CA ARG A 474 2.33 21.69 -0.80
C ARG A 474 2.28 22.71 -1.92
N THR A 475 3.43 23.09 -2.49
CA THR A 475 3.47 23.98 -3.66
C THR A 475 2.73 23.36 -4.84
N SER A 476 2.93 22.04 -5.10
CA SER A 476 2.17 21.35 -6.15
C SER A 476 0.65 21.37 -5.88
N LEU A 477 0.22 20.99 -4.68
CA LEU A 477 -1.20 20.94 -4.30
C LEU A 477 -1.90 22.31 -4.31
N SER A 478 -1.16 23.39 -4.06
CA SER A 478 -1.71 24.75 -4.13
C SER A 478 -2.06 25.20 -5.54
N ALA A 479 -1.39 24.63 -6.56
CA ALA A 479 -1.63 24.96 -7.95
C ALA A 479 -2.68 24.05 -8.61
N ARG A 480 -2.63 22.73 -8.37
CA ARG A 480 -3.65 21.77 -8.82
C ARG A 480 -3.70 20.60 -7.86
N PHE A 481 -4.90 20.12 -7.52
CA PHE A 481 -5.03 18.96 -6.66
C PHE A 481 -4.43 17.71 -7.31
N SER A 482 -3.56 17.03 -6.57
CA SER A 482 -2.94 15.76 -6.96
C SER A 482 -3.15 14.77 -5.83
N ILE A 483 -3.93 13.72 -6.10
CA ILE A 483 -4.22 12.70 -5.10
C ILE A 483 -2.95 11.96 -4.65
N VAL A 484 -1.95 11.83 -5.53
CA VAL A 484 -0.66 11.21 -5.21
C VAL A 484 0.09 12.05 -4.16
N ALA A 485 0.17 13.36 -4.37
CA ALA A 485 0.82 14.27 -3.44
C ALA A 485 0.09 14.31 -2.08
N ALA A 486 -1.25 14.37 -2.10
CA ALA A 486 -2.07 14.39 -0.88
C ALA A 486 -1.87 13.13 -0.03
N GLU A 487 -1.88 11.94 -0.65
CA GLU A 487 -1.65 10.68 0.08
C GLU A 487 -0.27 10.59 0.70
N VAL A 488 0.78 11.09 0.02
CA VAL A 488 2.13 11.11 0.60
C VAL A 488 2.18 11.99 1.84
N LEU A 489 1.55 13.17 1.82
CA LEU A 489 1.47 14.06 3.00
C LEU A 489 0.67 13.41 4.15
N LEU A 490 -0.48 12.78 3.84
CA LEU A 490 -1.30 12.08 4.83
C LEU A 490 -0.56 10.90 5.47
N ASN A 491 0.18 10.12 4.67
CA ASN A 491 1.00 9.00 5.14
C ASN A 491 2.17 9.48 5.99
N LEU A 492 2.85 10.55 5.57
CA LEU A 492 3.97 11.15 6.30
C LEU A 492 3.52 11.66 7.68
N TRP A 493 2.37 12.36 7.74
CA TRP A 493 1.77 12.81 9.00
C TRP A 493 1.34 11.64 9.90
N SER A 494 0.77 10.59 9.30
CA SER A 494 0.37 9.38 10.01
C SER A 494 1.57 8.67 10.64
N ALA A 495 2.72 8.67 9.97
CA ALA A 495 3.96 8.03 10.41
C ALA A 495 4.70 8.77 11.54
N LYS A 496 4.64 10.11 11.61
CA LYS A 496 5.44 11.00 12.51
C LYS A 496 5.50 10.63 14.01
N LYS A 497 4.61 9.77 14.51
CA LYS A 497 4.56 9.37 15.94
C LYS A 497 4.94 7.91 16.23
N LYS A 498 5.03 7.02 15.24
CA LYS A 498 5.12 5.56 15.49
C LYS A 498 6.53 5.06 15.86
N ASP A 499 7.61 5.70 15.39
CA ASP A 499 8.98 5.15 15.50
C ASP A 499 10.03 6.13 16.09
N ARG A 500 9.63 6.99 17.04
CA ARG A 500 10.50 8.03 17.63
C ARG A 500 11.85 7.53 18.17
N VAL A 501 11.91 6.31 18.71
CA VAL A 501 13.15 5.71 19.23
C VAL A 501 14.12 5.41 18.08
N ILE A 502 13.62 4.80 17.01
CA ILE A 502 14.38 4.44 15.83
C ILE A 502 14.87 5.71 15.14
N GLU A 503 14.00 6.71 14.96
CA GLU A 503 14.36 8.00 14.37
C GLU A 503 15.47 8.70 15.17
N LYS A 504 15.34 8.82 16.50
CA LYS A 504 16.39 9.40 17.34
C LYS A 504 17.72 8.64 17.24
N SER A 505 17.68 7.32 17.15
CA SER A 505 18.90 6.50 17.09
C SER A 505 19.59 6.50 15.73
N LEU A 506 18.85 6.78 14.64
CA LEU A 506 19.41 6.88 13.30
C LEU A 506 20.14 8.22 13.06
N PHE A 507 19.75 9.29 13.78
CA PHE A 507 20.20 10.64 13.48
C PHE A 507 20.75 11.34 14.74
N THR A 508 22.07 11.56 14.78
CA THR A 508 22.74 12.23 15.90
C THR A 508 22.95 13.74 15.70
N THR A 509 22.91 14.26 14.45
CA THR A 509 23.37 15.63 14.16
C THR A 509 22.68 16.36 12.99
N ALA A 510 21.65 15.78 12.36
CA ALA A 510 20.87 16.46 11.31
C ALA A 510 19.38 16.52 11.71
N ALA A 511 19.08 17.33 12.73
CA ALA A 511 17.71 17.53 13.20
C ALA A 511 16.86 18.38 12.24
N GLU A 512 17.45 19.16 11.33
CA GLU A 512 16.74 20.20 10.58
C GLU A 512 16.13 19.74 9.24
N THR A 513 16.69 18.71 8.58
CA THR A 513 16.26 18.31 7.21
C THR A 513 15.08 17.34 7.20
N ARG A 514 14.88 16.61 8.31
CA ARG A 514 13.81 15.62 8.48
C ARG A 514 12.72 16.04 9.46
N ASP A 515 12.95 17.08 10.26
CA ASP A 515 11.85 17.70 10.98
C ASP A 515 11.03 18.51 9.98
N PHE A 516 9.72 18.38 10.07
CA PHE A 516 8.78 19.05 9.18
C PHE A 516 7.56 19.44 9.98
N GLU A 517 7.04 20.62 9.73
CA GLU A 517 5.81 21.08 10.34
C GLU A 517 4.65 20.89 9.34
N LEU A 518 3.64 20.15 9.79
CA LEU A 518 2.41 19.98 9.04
C LEU A 518 1.25 20.17 10.01
N ASN A 519 0.56 21.29 9.85
CA ASN A 519 -0.53 21.69 10.73
C ASN A 519 -1.75 20.79 10.53
N ILE A 520 -2.56 20.63 11.57
CA ILE A 520 -3.79 19.82 11.49
C ILE A 520 -4.70 20.33 10.37
N ASP A 521 -4.81 21.64 10.20
CA ASP A 521 -5.64 22.25 9.13
C ASP A 521 -5.15 21.88 7.73
N GLN A 522 -3.84 21.80 7.51
CA GLN A 522 -3.25 21.41 6.23
C GLN A 522 -3.49 19.92 5.93
N VAL A 523 -3.39 19.09 6.97
CA VAL A 523 -3.70 17.66 6.88
C VAL A 523 -5.19 17.46 6.58
N LEU A 524 -6.04 18.25 7.25
CA LEU A 524 -7.48 18.21 7.06
C LEU A 524 -7.86 18.63 5.63
N ASP A 525 -7.31 19.72 5.11
CA ASP A 525 -7.53 20.13 3.71
C ASP A 525 -7.13 19.02 2.72
N CYS A 526 -5.96 18.39 2.92
CA CYS A 526 -5.54 17.24 2.10
C CYS A 526 -6.51 16.05 2.22
N LEU A 527 -6.99 15.76 3.42
CA LEU A 527 -7.93 14.66 3.69
C LEU A 527 -9.26 14.89 2.98
N ILE A 528 -9.85 16.08 3.13
CA ILE A 528 -11.18 16.41 2.61
C ILE A 528 -11.17 16.48 1.08
N LYS A 529 -10.13 17.06 0.48
CA LYS A 529 -9.93 17.02 -0.97
C LYS A 529 -9.72 15.60 -1.48
N SER A 530 -9.05 14.73 -0.72
CA SER A 530 -8.90 13.31 -1.06
C SER A 530 -10.24 12.56 -1.01
N ILE A 531 -11.10 12.86 -0.03
CA ILE A 531 -12.47 12.29 0.04
C ILE A 531 -13.26 12.70 -1.20
N SER A 532 -13.26 13.99 -1.54
CA SER A 532 -13.94 14.53 -2.71
C SER A 532 -13.46 13.89 -4.02
N TYR A 533 -12.14 13.74 -4.18
CA TYR A 533 -11.53 13.08 -5.34
C TYR A 533 -11.94 11.61 -5.45
N ASN A 534 -11.90 10.86 -4.35
CA ASN A 534 -12.24 9.43 -4.35
C ASN A 534 -13.73 9.22 -4.67
N ILE A 535 -14.64 10.05 -4.13
CA ILE A 535 -16.07 9.99 -4.47
C ILE A 535 -16.32 10.28 -5.94
N ARG A 536 -15.61 11.25 -6.54
CA ARG A 536 -15.71 11.54 -7.97
C ARG A 536 -15.44 10.32 -8.85
N PHE A 537 -14.58 9.42 -8.40
CA PHE A 537 -14.26 8.16 -9.07
C PHE A 537 -14.88 6.94 -8.37
N TYR A 538 -16.02 7.14 -7.71
CA TYR A 538 -16.92 6.12 -7.15
C TYR A 538 -16.33 5.24 -6.04
N ASP A 539 -15.29 5.72 -5.34
CA ASP A 539 -14.74 5.07 -4.16
C ASP A 539 -15.44 5.59 -2.90
N GLU A 540 -16.44 4.85 -2.42
CA GLU A 540 -17.14 5.09 -1.15
C GLU A 540 -16.47 4.37 0.03
N PHE A 541 -15.59 3.40 -0.23
CA PHE A 541 -14.92 2.64 0.83
C PHE A 541 -13.74 3.38 1.44
N GLN A 542 -12.94 4.04 0.59
CA GLN A 542 -11.84 4.94 0.94
C GLN A 542 -10.93 4.45 2.08
N ILE A 543 -10.56 3.17 2.06
CA ILE A 543 -9.79 2.55 3.14
C ILE A 543 -8.46 3.27 3.42
N SER A 544 -7.81 3.83 2.40
CA SER A 544 -6.57 4.61 2.58
C SER A 544 -6.78 5.89 3.39
N VAL A 545 -7.96 6.51 3.29
CA VAL A 545 -8.34 7.74 4.00
C VAL A 545 -8.85 7.45 5.41
N LEU A 546 -9.49 6.31 5.63
CA LEU A 546 -10.03 5.92 6.94
C LEU A 546 -8.96 5.85 8.04
N PHE A 547 -7.73 5.42 7.73
CA PHE A 547 -6.64 5.35 8.72
C PHE A 547 -6.19 6.75 9.21
N PRO A 548 -5.81 7.71 8.34
CA PRO A 548 -5.57 9.09 8.75
C PRO A 548 -6.77 9.72 9.45
N LEU A 549 -8.00 9.49 8.97
CA LEU A 549 -9.22 10.03 9.57
C LEU A 549 -9.39 9.54 11.02
N LYS A 550 -9.26 8.23 11.26
CA LYS A 550 -9.29 7.65 12.62
C LYS A 550 -8.27 8.31 13.56
N LYS A 551 -7.07 8.61 13.05
CA LYS A 551 -6.04 9.30 13.82
C LYS A 551 -6.40 10.77 14.10
N ILE A 552 -7.00 11.48 13.15
CA ILE A 552 -7.46 12.87 13.34
C ILE A 552 -8.59 12.92 14.37
N LEU A 553 -9.58 12.02 14.28
CA LEU A 553 -10.69 11.94 15.24
C LEU A 553 -10.24 11.59 16.67
N SER A 554 -9.06 10.99 16.85
CA SER A 554 -8.48 10.78 18.18
C SER A 554 -7.86 12.05 18.80
N ILE A 555 -7.69 13.12 18.00
CA ILE A 555 -7.04 14.38 18.39
C ILE A 555 -8.04 15.54 18.43
N SER A 556 -9.03 15.53 17.53
CA SER A 556 -9.96 16.64 17.32
C SER A 556 -11.40 16.16 17.28
N ASP A 557 -12.30 16.99 17.78
CA ASP A 557 -13.74 16.68 17.83
C ASP A 557 -14.37 16.73 16.44
N THR A 558 -15.36 15.85 16.22
CA THR A 558 -16.07 15.74 14.94
C THR A 558 -16.77 17.05 14.57
N GLU A 559 -17.39 17.73 15.53
CA GLU A 559 -18.08 19.01 15.30
C GLU A 559 -17.12 20.12 14.90
N TYR A 560 -15.94 20.17 15.53
CA TYR A 560 -14.90 21.13 15.16
C TYR A 560 -14.46 20.92 13.70
N ILE A 561 -14.22 19.67 13.31
CA ILE A 561 -13.84 19.33 11.94
C ILE A 561 -14.93 19.75 10.95
N LYS A 562 -16.21 19.45 11.25
CA LYS A 562 -17.35 19.87 10.40
C LYS A 562 -17.41 21.38 10.23
N ASN A 563 -17.25 22.14 11.31
CA ASN A 563 -17.25 23.60 11.24
C ASN A 563 -16.09 24.12 10.39
N THR A 564 -14.90 23.55 10.52
CA THR A 564 -13.74 23.90 9.68
C THR A 564 -13.96 23.56 8.21
N ILE A 565 -14.57 22.41 7.91
CA ILE A 565 -14.95 22.02 6.53
C ILE A 565 -15.96 23.03 5.98
N GLN A 566 -16.99 23.36 6.76
CA GLN A 566 -18.02 24.30 6.33
C GLN A 566 -17.39 25.66 6.02
N ILE A 567 -16.57 26.22 6.91
CA ILE A 567 -15.90 27.52 6.69
C ILE A 567 -14.98 27.49 5.46
N SER A 568 -14.26 26.38 5.24
CA SER A 568 -13.25 26.28 4.17
C SER A 568 -13.87 26.10 2.78
N TYR A 569 -15.06 25.51 2.69
CA TYR A 569 -15.68 25.12 1.41
C TYR A 569 -17.12 25.65 1.21
N GLU A 570 -17.59 26.59 2.05
CA GLU A 570 -18.94 27.19 1.97
C GLU A 570 -19.25 27.78 0.58
N ASN A 571 -18.23 28.38 -0.06
CA ASN A 571 -18.38 29.09 -1.33
C ASN A 571 -18.19 28.20 -2.57
N ASP A 572 -17.71 26.97 -2.42
CA ASP A 572 -17.34 26.13 -3.58
C ASP A 572 -18.58 25.58 -4.32
N ASN A 573 -19.74 25.47 -3.67
CA ASN A 573 -20.95 24.86 -4.27
C ASN A 573 -22.12 25.82 -4.48
N ASN A 574 -21.98 27.14 -4.22
CA ASN A 574 -23.10 28.09 -4.18
C ASN A 574 -24.28 27.61 -3.28
N ASP A 575 -24.00 26.73 -2.31
CA ASP A 575 -24.95 26.19 -1.35
C ASP A 575 -24.45 26.52 0.06
N THR A 576 -25.05 27.54 0.66
CA THR A 576 -24.69 28.03 1.99
C THR A 576 -25.10 27.07 3.12
N LYS A 577 -25.86 26.01 2.81
CA LYS A 577 -26.40 25.08 3.82
C LYS A 577 -25.62 23.78 3.93
N ASN A 578 -24.94 23.34 2.87
CA ASN A 578 -24.16 22.11 2.88
C ASN A 578 -22.97 22.22 1.92
N SER A 579 -21.75 22.27 2.46
CA SER A 579 -20.60 21.88 1.64
C SER A 579 -20.81 20.43 1.19
N GLY A 580 -20.72 20.18 -0.12
CA GLY A 580 -21.20 18.92 -0.74
C GLY A 580 -20.47 17.67 -0.26
N VAL A 581 -19.37 17.84 0.48
CA VAL A 581 -18.53 16.78 1.04
C VAL A 581 -18.96 16.34 2.43
N ILE A 582 -19.68 17.17 3.19
CA ILE A 582 -20.12 16.82 4.56
C ILE A 582 -20.87 15.49 4.61
N PRO A 583 -21.84 15.18 3.73
CA PRO A 583 -22.53 13.89 3.75
C PRO A 583 -21.57 12.70 3.58
N THR A 584 -20.60 12.84 2.66
CA THR A 584 -19.60 11.79 2.41
C THR A 584 -18.61 11.63 3.56
N PHE A 585 -18.23 12.74 4.20
CA PHE A 585 -17.44 12.74 5.43
C PHE A 585 -18.21 12.07 6.57
N ASP A 586 -19.48 12.40 6.76
CA ASP A 586 -20.35 11.83 7.79
C ASP A 586 -20.53 10.32 7.62
N ASN A 587 -20.64 9.84 6.39
CA ASN A 587 -20.69 8.40 6.11
C ASN A 587 -19.39 7.68 6.54
N LEU A 588 -18.22 8.29 6.30
CA LEU A 588 -16.93 7.73 6.72
C LEU A 588 -16.75 7.80 8.25
N VAL A 589 -17.15 8.91 8.88
CA VAL A 589 -17.12 9.06 10.34
C VAL A 589 -18.08 8.07 10.98
N HIS A 590 -19.29 7.92 10.46
CA HIS A 590 -20.25 6.92 10.93
C HIS A 590 -19.68 5.50 10.81
N THR A 591 -19.01 5.19 9.69
CA THR A 591 -18.30 3.91 9.51
C THR A 591 -17.26 3.68 10.62
N LEU A 592 -16.56 4.73 11.08
CA LEU A 592 -15.58 4.63 12.16
C LEU A 592 -16.22 4.61 13.56
N LEU A 593 -17.27 5.40 13.80
CA LEU A 593 -17.97 5.50 15.08
C LEU A 593 -18.78 4.24 15.39
N LEU A 594 -19.34 3.60 14.37
CA LEU A 594 -19.98 2.30 14.50
C LEU A 594 -19.03 1.20 15.01
N LEU A 595 -17.72 1.45 15.11
CA LEU A 595 -16.71 0.45 15.48
C LEU A 595 -16.18 0.62 16.92
N ASN A 596 -16.53 1.73 17.60
CA ASN A 596 -16.26 1.98 19.01
C ASN A 596 -17.46 1.56 19.87
#